data_AF-A0A1H0DSN8-F1
#
_entry.id   AF-A0A1H0DSN8-F1
#
_cell.length_a   1.000
_cell.length_b   1.000
_cell.length_c   1.000
_cell.angle_alpha   90.00
_cell.angle_beta   90.00
_cell.angle_gamma   90.00
#
_symmetry.space_group_name_H-M   'P 1'
#
loop_
_entity.id
_entity.type
_entity.pdbx_description
1 polymer ?
#
loop_
_entity_poly.entity_id
_entity_poly.type
_entity_poly.pdbx_seq_one_letter_code
_entity_poly.pdbx_strand_id
1 'polypeptide(L)'
;MTLLRRRLAALALAAPLMLTGCGDDPDPAPESSPSEDTSTSPPAATTSPTEAADPSTSAAPEGSCALLNAEAVTAAIGEDMVVSASGPQTCLFAPVDDASAASVNASLTEIAIDPTEYADGTRDLCEGEVTEVEAGDVAFACVTFVGPQGYVFVDSVSILLDVVTADESEPAALAVAAALLPSVTVP
;
A
#
# COMPACT_ATOMS: atom_id res chain seq x y z
N MET A 1 -3.28 -24.72 -46.77
CA MET A 1 -2.33 -24.09 -47.72
C MET A 1 -2.58 -22.58 -47.62
N THR A 2 -1.63 -21.70 -47.31
CA THR A 2 -0.19 -21.71 -47.66
C THR A 2 0.68 -20.96 -46.63
N LEU A 3 1.78 -21.61 -46.21
CA LEU A 3 3.10 -21.11 -45.77
C LEU A 3 3.31 -19.57 -45.61
N LEU A 4 3.68 -19.06 -44.43
CA LEU A 4 5.04 -19.06 -43.81
C LEU A 4 6.04 -18.04 -44.40
N ARG A 5 6.30 -16.93 -43.68
CA ARG A 5 7.52 -16.10 -43.73
C ARG A 5 7.87 -15.65 -42.29
N ARG A 6 8.93 -16.21 -41.68
CA ARG A 6 10.33 -15.72 -41.65
C ARG A 6 10.46 -14.41 -40.85
N ARG A 7 10.95 -14.40 -39.60
CA ARG A 7 12.28 -14.79 -39.00
C ARG A 7 13.35 -13.69 -39.11
N LEU A 8 14.01 -13.43 -37.95
CA LEU A 8 15.34 -12.79 -37.76
C LEU A 8 15.38 -11.27 -38.09
N ALA A 9 16.17 -10.39 -37.46
CA ALA A 9 16.97 -10.35 -36.21
C ALA A 9 17.24 -8.84 -35.88
N ALA A 10 18.06 -8.35 -34.94
CA ALA A 10 19.12 -8.91 -34.10
C ALA A 10 19.37 -8.07 -32.81
N LEU A 11 20.45 -8.38 -32.08
CA LEU A 11 20.94 -7.71 -30.86
C LEU A 11 21.59 -6.33 -31.11
N ALA A 12 21.48 -5.43 -30.12
CA ALA A 12 22.44 -4.37 -29.78
C ALA A 12 22.18 -3.94 -28.31
N LEU A 13 22.68 -4.61 -27.26
CA LEU A 13 24.06 -4.69 -26.74
C LEU A 13 24.65 -3.34 -26.25
N ALA A 14 24.79 -3.25 -24.92
CA ALA A 14 25.67 -2.39 -24.12
C ALA A 14 25.46 -0.86 -24.08
N ALA A 15 24.74 -0.39 -23.05
CA ALA A 15 24.95 0.93 -22.46
C ALA A 15 25.99 0.84 -21.32
N PRO A 16 26.93 1.80 -21.17
CA PRO A 16 28.02 1.71 -20.19
C PRO A 16 27.58 2.13 -18.78
N LEU A 17 27.98 1.33 -17.78
CA LEU A 17 27.92 1.68 -16.36
C LEU A 17 28.90 2.82 -16.03
N MET A 18 28.39 4.02 -15.78
CA MET A 18 29.16 5.12 -15.20
C MET A 18 29.11 5.02 -13.66
N LEU A 19 30.13 4.39 -13.09
CA LEU A 19 30.38 4.35 -11.65
C LEU A 19 30.87 5.73 -11.16
N THR A 20 29.96 6.56 -10.64
CA THR A 20 30.31 7.85 -10.03
C THR A 20 30.45 7.73 -8.51
N GLY A 21 31.69 7.58 -8.06
CA GLY A 21 32.21 8.13 -6.79
C GLY A 21 31.57 7.70 -5.47
N CYS A 22 32.18 6.72 -4.79
CA CYS A 22 32.22 6.75 -3.33
C CYS A 22 33.12 7.93 -2.90
N GLY A 23 32.51 9.00 -2.41
CA GLY A 23 33.21 10.09 -1.72
C GLY A 23 33.42 9.71 -0.26
N ASP A 24 34.65 9.37 0.09
CA ASP A 24 35.11 9.15 1.47
C ASP A 24 35.67 10.50 1.97
N ASP A 25 34.95 11.18 2.86
CA ASP A 25 35.38 12.43 3.51
C ASP A 25 35.12 12.32 5.02
N PRO A 26 36.04 12.77 5.90
CA PRO A 26 36.15 12.23 7.24
C PRO A 26 35.37 12.98 8.32
N ASP A 27 35.20 12.25 9.41
CA ASP A 27 34.79 12.66 10.76
C ASP A 27 35.36 14.02 11.21
N PRO A 28 34.54 14.85 11.89
CA PRO A 28 35.03 15.35 13.17
C PRO A 28 33.99 15.26 14.29
N ALA A 29 34.23 14.38 15.24
CA ALA A 29 33.75 14.49 16.60
C ALA A 29 34.22 15.81 17.25
N PRO A 30 33.34 16.47 18.02
CA PRO A 30 33.81 17.09 19.25
C PRO A 30 32.99 16.71 20.49
N GLU A 31 33.73 16.64 21.59
CA GLU A 31 33.32 17.08 22.94
C GLU A 31 32.18 16.34 23.65
N SER A 32 32.60 15.34 24.43
CA SER A 32 31.98 15.07 25.73
C SER A 32 31.98 16.34 26.61
N SER A 33 30.85 16.67 27.22
CA SER A 33 30.82 17.35 28.52
C SER A 33 29.59 16.96 29.34
N PRO A 34 29.67 16.99 30.68
CA PRO A 34 28.87 16.08 31.51
C PRO A 34 27.74 16.75 32.29
N SER A 35 26.81 15.92 32.74
CA SER A 35 26.01 16.05 33.97
C SER A 35 25.29 17.37 34.26
N GLU A 36 23.96 17.34 34.18
CA GLU A 36 23.15 17.81 35.31
C GLU A 36 22.11 16.74 35.71
N ASP A 37 22.29 16.18 36.91
CA ASP A 37 21.23 15.46 37.61
C ASP A 37 20.06 16.42 37.86
N THR A 38 18.84 16.01 37.51
CA THR A 38 17.63 16.60 38.10
C THR A 38 16.72 15.49 38.61
N SER A 39 17.12 14.92 39.75
CA SER A 39 16.30 13.97 40.50
C SER A 39 15.04 14.67 41.03
N THR A 40 13.94 14.56 40.28
CA THR A 40 12.62 15.01 40.72
C THR A 40 11.75 13.79 40.97
N SER A 41 11.56 13.44 42.24
CA SER A 41 10.65 12.37 42.65
C SER A 41 9.21 12.72 42.28
N PRO A 42 8.47 11.87 41.52
CA PRO A 42 7.03 12.04 41.38
C PRO A 42 6.33 11.72 42.71
N PRO A 43 5.23 12.41 43.06
CA PRO A 43 4.47 12.13 44.27
C PRO A 43 3.73 10.78 44.15
N ALA A 44 3.61 10.07 45.27
CA ALA A 44 2.82 8.84 45.35
C ALA A 44 1.32 9.16 45.24
N ALA A 45 0.78 9.10 44.02
CA ALA A 45 -0.65 9.16 43.75
C ALA A 45 -1.26 7.75 43.89
N THR A 46 -1.84 7.46 45.05
CA THR A 46 -2.79 6.34 45.19
C THR A 46 -4.08 6.72 44.48
N THR A 47 -4.29 6.20 43.27
CA THR A 47 -5.60 6.21 42.61
C THR A 47 -5.96 4.78 42.26
N SER A 48 -7.14 4.35 42.74
CA SER A 48 -7.71 3.04 42.48
C SER A 48 -7.74 2.70 40.99
N PRO A 49 -7.70 1.41 40.60
CA PRO A 49 -8.09 1.01 39.26
C PRO A 49 -9.59 1.27 39.11
N THR A 50 -9.92 2.44 38.55
CA THR A 50 -11.23 2.63 37.91
C THR A 50 -11.24 1.64 36.74
N GLU A 51 -12.16 0.70 36.80
CA GLU A 51 -12.48 -0.23 35.73
C GLU A 51 -12.78 0.59 34.47
N ALA A 52 -11.80 0.65 33.56
CA ALA A 52 -11.98 1.34 32.29
C ALA A 52 -13.03 0.55 31.52
N ALA A 53 -14.15 1.20 31.20
CA ALA A 53 -15.19 0.57 30.40
C ALA A 53 -14.56 0.04 29.12
N ASP A 54 -14.76 -1.26 28.85
CA ASP A 54 -14.33 -1.90 27.61
C ASP A 54 -14.76 -1.02 26.43
N PRO A 55 -13.82 -0.47 25.63
CA PRO A 55 -14.18 -0.02 24.31
C PRO A 55 -14.56 -1.28 23.55
N SER A 56 -15.85 -1.58 23.54
CA SER A 56 -16.46 -2.56 22.64
C SER A 56 -16.41 -2.00 21.22
N THR A 57 -15.20 -1.79 20.72
CA THR A 57 -14.88 -1.76 19.31
C THR A 57 -15.49 -3.02 18.74
N SER A 58 -16.57 -2.84 17.97
CA SER A 58 -17.27 -3.95 17.34
C SER A 58 -16.31 -4.60 16.36
N ALA A 59 -15.58 -5.63 16.82
CA ALA A 59 -14.70 -6.41 15.97
C ALA A 59 -15.52 -6.89 14.76
N ALA A 60 -15.02 -6.60 13.56
CA ALA A 60 -15.63 -7.12 12.35
C ALA A 60 -15.72 -8.65 12.47
N PRO A 61 -16.81 -9.29 12.02
CA PRO A 61 -16.94 -10.75 12.11
C PRO A 61 -15.73 -11.43 11.45
N GLU A 62 -15.19 -12.46 12.09
CA GLU A 62 -13.98 -13.15 11.63
C GLU A 62 -14.09 -13.54 10.15
N GLY A 63 -13.09 -13.18 9.34
CA GLY A 63 -13.11 -13.39 7.88
C GLY A 63 -13.78 -12.26 7.08
N SER A 64 -14.10 -11.12 7.69
CA SER A 64 -14.54 -9.91 6.97
C SER A 64 -13.49 -8.79 7.01
N CYS A 65 -13.56 -7.90 6.01
CA CYS A 65 -12.75 -6.70 5.89
C CYS A 65 -13.66 -5.47 5.90
N ALA A 66 -13.27 -4.42 6.63
CA ALA A 66 -14.02 -3.15 6.66
C ALA A 66 -13.75 -2.27 5.43
N LEU A 67 -12.56 -2.40 4.82
CA LEU A 67 -12.08 -1.53 3.74
C LEU A 67 -12.56 -1.95 2.34
N LEU A 68 -12.84 -3.24 2.14
CA LEU A 68 -13.08 -3.82 0.81
C LEU A 68 -13.88 -5.13 0.90
N ASN A 69 -14.76 -5.39 -0.05
CA ASN A 69 -15.59 -6.60 -0.09
C ASN A 69 -14.90 -7.76 -0.85
N ALA A 70 -14.86 -8.96 -0.27
CA ALA A 70 -14.24 -10.15 -0.87
C ALA A 70 -14.90 -10.59 -2.20
N GLU A 71 -16.20 -10.37 -2.39
CA GLU A 71 -16.89 -10.61 -3.66
C GLU A 71 -16.41 -9.66 -4.76
N ALA A 72 -16.10 -8.40 -4.41
CA ALA A 72 -15.52 -7.43 -5.35
C ALA A 72 -14.08 -7.80 -5.72
N VAL A 73 -13.27 -8.25 -4.74
CA VAL A 73 -11.91 -8.77 -4.98
C VAL A 73 -11.93 -9.99 -5.91
N THR A 74 -12.80 -10.96 -5.61
CA THR A 74 -13.03 -12.16 -6.44
C THR A 74 -13.45 -11.78 -7.86
N ALA A 75 -14.39 -10.83 -8.01
CA ALA A 75 -14.87 -10.39 -9.31
C ALA A 75 -13.83 -9.60 -10.14
N ALA A 76 -12.94 -8.85 -9.48
CA ALA A 76 -11.90 -8.07 -10.15
C ALA A 76 -10.70 -8.94 -10.56
N ILE A 77 -10.21 -9.81 -9.67
CA ILE A 77 -9.09 -10.74 -9.95
C ILE A 77 -9.54 -11.81 -10.96
N GLY A 78 -10.77 -12.32 -10.85
CA GLY A 78 -11.30 -13.38 -11.70
C GLY A 78 -11.08 -14.81 -11.17
N GLU A 79 -10.65 -14.96 -9.91
CA GLU A 79 -10.53 -16.22 -9.18
C GLU A 79 -11.12 -16.11 -7.76
N ASP A 80 -11.38 -17.24 -7.09
CA ASP A 80 -11.99 -17.25 -5.75
C ASP A 80 -10.99 -16.72 -4.69
N MET A 81 -11.29 -15.54 -4.13
CA MET A 81 -10.45 -14.84 -3.15
C MET A 81 -11.12 -14.76 -1.78
N VAL A 82 -10.34 -14.93 -0.70
CA VAL A 82 -10.80 -14.89 0.69
C VAL A 82 -9.96 -13.93 1.53
N VAL A 83 -10.55 -13.40 2.62
CA VAL A 83 -9.81 -12.60 3.62
C VAL A 83 -8.88 -13.55 4.39
N SER A 84 -7.58 -13.44 4.12
CA SER A 84 -6.52 -14.20 4.78
C SER A 84 -6.11 -13.57 6.12
N ALA A 85 -6.14 -12.23 6.20
CA ALA A 85 -5.98 -11.48 7.44
C ALA A 85 -6.79 -10.18 7.39
N SER A 86 -7.32 -9.74 8.53
CA SER A 86 -7.90 -8.40 8.66
C SER A 86 -7.63 -7.81 10.04
N GLY A 87 -7.56 -6.48 10.08
CA GLY A 87 -7.41 -5.65 11.27
C GLY A 87 -8.00 -4.26 11.03
N PRO A 88 -7.89 -3.33 11.99
CA PRO A 88 -8.54 -2.02 11.91
C PRO A 88 -8.08 -1.16 10.73
N GLN A 89 -6.84 -1.35 10.25
CA GLN A 89 -6.19 -0.54 9.21
C GLN A 89 -5.68 -1.36 8.01
N THR A 90 -5.89 -2.69 7.99
CA THR A 90 -5.38 -3.53 6.90
C THR A 90 -6.24 -4.76 6.65
N CYS A 91 -6.35 -5.15 5.39
CA CYS A 91 -6.96 -6.40 4.96
C CYS A 91 -6.09 -7.05 3.88
N LEU A 92 -5.72 -8.30 4.08
CA LEU A 92 -5.05 -9.14 3.08
C LEU A 92 -6.06 -10.15 2.52
N PHE A 93 -6.21 -10.14 1.20
CA PHE A 93 -6.95 -11.13 0.44
C PHE A 93 -5.98 -12.06 -0.29
N ALA A 94 -6.24 -13.35 -0.23
CA ALA A 94 -5.47 -14.40 -0.89
C ALA A 94 -6.41 -15.38 -1.64
N PRO A 95 -5.91 -16.07 -2.67
CA PRO A 95 -6.67 -17.09 -3.39
C PRO A 95 -6.98 -18.28 -2.47
N VAL A 96 -8.08 -18.97 -2.79
CA VAL A 96 -8.41 -20.27 -2.16
C VAL A 96 -7.51 -21.40 -2.68
N ASP A 97 -6.91 -21.23 -3.86
CA ASP A 97 -5.90 -22.15 -4.41
C ASP A 97 -4.48 -21.65 -4.08
N ASP A 98 -3.79 -22.38 -3.18
CA ASP A 98 -2.40 -22.11 -2.78
C ASP A 98 -1.39 -22.13 -3.95
N ALA A 99 -1.79 -22.57 -5.14
CA ALA A 99 -0.96 -22.53 -6.35
C ALA A 99 -0.96 -21.16 -7.05
N SER A 100 -1.90 -20.26 -6.73
CA SER A 100 -1.97 -18.92 -7.31
C SER A 100 -1.14 -17.91 -6.52
N ALA A 101 -0.47 -17.00 -7.24
CA ALA A 101 0.33 -15.91 -6.67
C ALA A 101 -0.49 -14.63 -6.41
N ALA A 102 -1.78 -14.62 -6.76
CA ALA A 102 -2.61 -13.43 -6.65
C ALA A 102 -2.73 -12.96 -5.18
N SER A 103 -2.83 -11.66 -4.98
CA SER A 103 -3.16 -11.08 -3.67
C SER A 103 -3.66 -9.65 -3.81
N VAL A 104 -4.45 -9.21 -2.84
CA VAL A 104 -4.79 -7.79 -2.66
C VAL A 104 -4.55 -7.43 -1.20
N ASN A 105 -3.74 -6.40 -0.96
CA ASN A 105 -3.60 -5.79 0.36
C ASN A 105 -4.23 -4.40 0.33
N ALA A 106 -5.32 -4.22 1.08
CA ALA A 106 -5.91 -2.91 1.35
C ALA A 106 -5.37 -2.37 2.67
N SER A 107 -4.77 -1.16 2.66
CA SER A 107 -4.17 -0.53 3.84
C SER A 107 -4.68 0.90 4.03
N LEU A 108 -5.28 1.20 5.17
CA LEU A 108 -5.77 2.53 5.57
C LEU A 108 -4.70 3.28 6.36
N THR A 109 -4.49 4.54 6.01
CA THR A 109 -3.59 5.49 6.68
C THR A 109 -4.34 6.77 7.00
N GLU A 110 -4.28 7.23 8.25
CA GLU A 110 -4.76 8.56 8.64
C GLU A 110 -3.78 9.63 8.14
N ILE A 111 -4.30 10.69 7.52
CA ILE A 111 -3.50 11.82 7.00
C ILE A 111 -3.80 13.09 7.79
N ALA A 112 -2.75 13.83 8.12
CA ALA A 112 -2.82 15.07 8.92
C ALA A 112 -2.75 16.36 8.09
N ILE A 113 -2.77 16.24 6.76
CA ILE A 113 -2.76 17.34 5.79
C ILE A 113 -3.97 17.22 4.86
N ASP A 114 -4.16 18.16 3.94
CA ASP A 114 -5.25 18.13 2.96
C ASP A 114 -5.18 16.86 2.08
N PRO A 115 -6.30 16.14 1.86
CA PRO A 115 -6.31 14.92 1.05
C PRO A 115 -5.88 15.16 -0.40
N THR A 116 -6.14 16.34 -0.96
CA THR A 116 -5.73 16.71 -2.32
C THR A 116 -4.21 16.92 -2.39
N GLU A 117 -3.64 17.63 -1.41
CA GLU A 117 -2.18 17.85 -1.32
C GLU A 117 -1.44 16.52 -1.15
N TYR A 118 -1.97 15.61 -0.31
CA TYR A 118 -1.38 14.28 -0.13
C TYR A 118 -1.57 13.38 -1.36
N ALA A 119 -2.72 13.46 -2.04
CA ALA A 119 -2.96 12.73 -3.28
C ALA A 119 -2.04 13.20 -4.42
N ASP A 120 -1.82 14.50 -4.57
CA ASP A 120 -0.90 15.05 -5.58
C ASP A 120 0.55 14.66 -5.29
N GLY A 121 0.99 14.73 -4.02
CA GLY A 121 2.29 14.20 -3.60
C GLY A 121 2.43 12.68 -3.80
N THR A 122 1.33 11.94 -3.82
CA THR A 122 1.31 10.50 -4.17
C THR A 122 1.35 10.28 -5.68
N ARG A 123 0.67 11.12 -6.48
CA ARG A 123 0.77 11.10 -7.96
C ARG A 123 2.19 11.36 -8.45
N ASP A 124 2.95 12.21 -7.76
CA ASP A 124 4.37 12.47 -8.07
C ASP A 124 5.28 11.22 -7.89
N LEU A 125 4.80 10.16 -7.22
CA LEU A 125 5.50 8.87 -7.09
C LEU A 125 5.14 7.88 -8.22
N CYS A 126 4.19 8.21 -9.09
CA CYS A 126 3.74 7.36 -10.18
C CYS A 126 4.75 7.32 -11.34
N GLU A 127 5.16 6.11 -11.71
CA GLU A 127 6.00 5.82 -12.87
C GLU A 127 5.15 5.69 -14.14
N GLY A 128 4.77 6.83 -14.73
CA GLY A 128 4.16 6.88 -16.06
C GLY A 128 2.71 7.35 -16.08
N GLU A 129 1.80 6.53 -16.65
CA GLU A 129 0.40 6.91 -16.83
C GLU A 129 -0.42 6.65 -15.55
N VAL A 130 -1.24 7.63 -15.18
CA VAL A 130 -2.17 7.57 -14.04
C VAL A 130 -3.57 7.32 -14.57
N THR A 131 -4.22 6.28 -14.06
CA THR A 131 -5.61 5.92 -14.36
C THR A 131 -6.51 6.51 -13.28
N GLU A 132 -7.08 7.70 -13.53
CA GLU A 132 -8.05 8.33 -12.63
C GLU A 132 -9.37 7.52 -12.58
N VAL A 133 -9.97 7.40 -11.40
CA VAL A 133 -11.20 6.63 -11.16
C VAL A 133 -12.17 7.42 -10.27
N GLU A 134 -13.47 7.35 -10.56
CA GLU A 134 -14.52 8.00 -9.79
C GLU A 134 -14.79 7.24 -8.47
N ALA A 135 -13.98 7.50 -7.44
CA ALA A 135 -14.19 7.01 -6.08
C ALA A 135 -13.62 8.00 -5.04
N GLY A 136 -14.26 8.11 -3.87
CA GLY A 136 -13.84 9.03 -2.81
C GLY A 136 -13.89 10.50 -3.20
N ASP A 137 -13.01 11.32 -2.61
CA ASP A 137 -12.74 12.69 -3.06
C ASP A 137 -11.73 12.70 -4.22
N VAL A 138 -10.73 11.80 -4.14
CA VAL A 138 -9.74 11.55 -5.19
C VAL A 138 -9.45 10.04 -5.23
N ALA A 139 -9.44 9.43 -6.41
CA ALA A 139 -8.94 8.08 -6.58
C ALA A 139 -8.26 7.86 -7.93
N PHE A 140 -7.18 7.10 -7.92
CA PHE A 140 -6.43 6.73 -9.12
C PHE A 140 -5.64 5.44 -8.92
N ALA A 141 -5.26 4.79 -10.01
CA ALA A 141 -4.30 3.70 -10.02
C ALA A 141 -3.10 4.06 -10.91
N CYS A 142 -1.89 3.68 -10.49
CA CYS A 142 -0.66 3.87 -11.27
C CYS A 142 0.38 2.80 -10.91
N VAL A 143 1.46 2.73 -11.69
CA VAL A 143 2.66 1.96 -11.31
C VAL A 143 3.55 2.87 -10.46
N THR A 144 4.20 2.33 -9.44
CA THR A 144 5.23 3.00 -8.62
C THR A 144 6.48 2.11 -8.54
N PHE A 145 7.53 2.59 -7.88
CA PHE A 145 8.78 1.80 -7.68
C PHE A 145 8.59 0.45 -6.95
N VAL A 146 7.45 0.22 -6.29
CA VAL A 146 7.09 -1.07 -5.66
C VAL A 146 6.13 -1.93 -6.50
N GLY A 147 5.56 -1.39 -7.58
CA GLY A 147 4.61 -2.06 -8.46
C GLY A 147 3.31 -1.28 -8.68
N PRO A 148 2.30 -1.92 -9.32
CA PRO A 148 0.98 -1.34 -9.57
C PRO A 148 0.17 -1.19 -8.28
N GLN A 149 -0.31 0.02 -8.04
CA GLN A 149 -1.10 0.36 -6.85
C GLN A 149 -2.33 1.18 -7.21
N GLY A 150 -3.37 1.02 -6.42
CA GLY A 150 -4.56 1.86 -6.42
C GLY A 150 -4.63 2.71 -5.14
N TYR A 151 -5.15 3.92 -5.24
CA TYR A 151 -5.29 4.85 -4.12
C TYR A 151 -6.68 5.46 -4.10
N VAL A 152 -7.28 5.56 -2.92
CA VAL A 152 -8.49 6.34 -2.64
C VAL A 152 -8.20 7.28 -1.47
N PHE A 153 -8.56 8.55 -1.61
CA PHE A 153 -8.46 9.56 -0.56
C PHE A 153 -9.86 10.10 -0.27
N VAL A 154 -10.21 10.16 1.02
CA VAL A 154 -11.50 10.67 1.52
C VAL A 154 -11.27 11.38 2.84
N ASP A 155 -11.80 12.59 3.01
CA ASP A 155 -11.68 13.38 4.24
C ASP A 155 -10.23 13.45 4.78
N SER A 156 -9.92 12.70 5.84
CA SER A 156 -8.59 12.62 6.47
C SER A 156 -7.99 11.21 6.44
N VAL A 157 -8.36 10.39 5.46
CA VAL A 157 -7.77 9.06 5.25
C VAL A 157 -7.33 8.82 3.80
N SER A 158 -6.30 7.99 3.67
CA SER A 158 -5.87 7.37 2.43
C SER A 158 -6.02 5.86 2.54
N ILE A 159 -6.55 5.20 1.50
CA ILE A 159 -6.56 3.74 1.37
C ILE A 159 -5.74 3.36 0.14
N LEU A 160 -4.70 2.58 0.38
CA LEU A 160 -3.80 2.02 -0.63
C LEU A 160 -4.23 0.57 -0.92
N LEU A 161 -4.38 0.24 -2.21
CA LEU A 161 -4.57 -1.12 -2.73
C LEU A 161 -3.28 -1.57 -3.42
N ASP A 162 -2.59 -2.52 -2.82
CA ASP A 162 -1.44 -3.21 -3.43
C ASP A 162 -1.94 -4.53 -4.03
N VAL A 163 -1.65 -4.76 -5.32
CA VAL A 163 -2.31 -5.82 -6.11
C VAL A 163 -1.30 -6.66 -6.87
N VAL A 164 -1.38 -7.97 -6.68
CA VAL A 164 -0.66 -8.98 -7.47
C VAL A 164 -1.69 -9.85 -8.18
N THR A 165 -1.51 -10.08 -9.49
CA THR A 165 -2.31 -11.02 -10.28
C THR A 165 -1.60 -12.36 -10.45
N ALA A 166 -2.34 -13.42 -10.74
CA ALA A 166 -1.77 -14.75 -10.98
C ALA A 166 -0.80 -14.81 -12.19
N ASP A 167 -0.83 -13.82 -13.10
CA ASP A 167 0.12 -13.68 -14.21
C ASP A 167 1.29 -12.72 -13.92
N GLU A 168 1.33 -12.14 -12.72
CA GLU A 168 2.33 -11.18 -12.23
C GLU A 168 2.59 -9.99 -13.18
N SER A 169 1.62 -9.66 -14.05
CA SER A 169 1.79 -8.62 -15.07
C SER A 169 1.28 -7.26 -14.61
N GLU A 170 2.12 -6.24 -14.74
CA GLU A 170 1.80 -4.87 -14.32
C GLU A 170 0.48 -4.33 -14.92
N PRO A 171 0.16 -4.55 -16.22
CA PRO A 171 -1.10 -4.08 -16.78
C PRO A 171 -2.33 -4.78 -16.23
N ALA A 172 -2.23 -6.06 -15.83
CA ALA A 172 -3.35 -6.79 -15.24
C ALA A 172 -3.59 -6.31 -13.80
N ALA A 173 -2.54 -6.24 -12.98
CA ALA A 173 -2.62 -5.73 -11.62
C ALA A 173 -3.10 -4.27 -11.56
N LEU A 174 -2.65 -3.40 -12.48
CA LEU A 174 -3.14 -2.03 -12.60
C LEU A 174 -4.63 -1.96 -12.94
N ALA A 175 -5.10 -2.79 -13.87
CA ALA A 175 -6.51 -2.85 -14.25
C ALA A 175 -7.40 -3.37 -13.10
N VAL A 176 -6.92 -4.36 -12.34
CA VAL A 176 -7.60 -4.86 -11.13
C VAL A 176 -7.64 -3.78 -10.05
N ALA A 177 -6.52 -3.11 -9.78
CA ALA A 177 -6.45 -2.02 -8.81
C ALA A 177 -7.49 -0.93 -9.13
N ALA A 178 -7.51 -0.43 -10.38
CA ALA A 178 -8.49 0.56 -10.83
C ALA A 178 -9.94 0.08 -10.71
N ALA A 179 -10.22 -1.20 -11.01
CA ALA A 179 -11.55 -1.79 -10.90
C ALA A 179 -12.05 -1.92 -9.44
N LEU A 180 -11.13 -2.00 -8.46
CA LEU A 180 -11.46 -2.14 -7.04
C LEU A 180 -11.73 -0.82 -6.32
N LEU A 181 -11.17 0.31 -6.78
CA LEU A 181 -11.33 1.62 -6.13
C LEU A 181 -12.79 2.01 -5.85
N PRO A 182 -13.78 1.81 -6.77
CA PRO A 182 -15.18 2.12 -6.50
C PRO A 182 -15.85 1.22 -5.45
N SER A 183 -15.20 0.12 -5.04
CA SER A 183 -15.68 -0.81 -4.01
C SER A 183 -15.01 -0.58 -2.64
N VAL A 184 -14.04 0.33 -2.56
CA VAL A 184 -13.39 0.71 -1.30
C VAL A 184 -14.39 1.41 -0.39
N THR A 185 -14.41 1.00 0.87
CA THR A 185 -15.26 1.59 1.91
C THR A 185 -14.39 2.27 2.97
N VAL A 186 -14.73 3.50 3.33
CA VAL A 186 -14.10 4.22 4.44
C VAL A 186 -14.95 4.00 5.71
N PRO A 187 -14.35 3.51 6.81
CA PRO A 187 -15.06 3.18 8.06
C PRO A 187 -15.39 4.38 8.94
#